data_AF-A0AAD5CS21-F1
#
_entry.id   AF-A0AAD5CS21-F1
#
_cell.length_a   1.000
_cell.length_b   1.000
_cell.length_c   1.000
_cell.angle_alpha   90.00
_cell.angle_beta   90.00
_cell.angle_gamma   90.00
#
_symmetry.space_group_name_H-M   'P 1'
#
loop_
_entity.id
_entity.type
_entity.pdbx_description
1 polymer ?
#
loop_
_entity_poly.entity_id
_entity_poly.type
_entity_poly.pdbx_seq_one_letter_code
_entity_poly.pdbx_strand_id
1 'polypeptide(L)'
;MATFRRSVLSNISRLINSATAPQRLNGVVSSNQLVQYQSVHRPFVNSFYRFCSSNTGVESLDFDLSNEESKRRLVNRLVYRSKQRGFLELDLVLGSWVENHIGSLDENGIRALVDVLNLENPDLWKWLTGQEQPPEPINTNPVFTEVRSKVMYNLDNYASQQTRATPGQPWVRGWDDFKKGRDSPIVGNQ
;
A
#
# COMPACT_ATOMS: atom_id res chain seq x y z
N MET A 1 4.57 32.83 -45.15
CA MET A 1 4.14 33.54 -43.92
C MET A 1 4.29 32.58 -42.76
N ALA A 2 5.35 32.70 -41.97
CA ALA A 2 5.69 31.80 -40.88
C ALA A 2 5.57 32.53 -39.53
N THR A 3 4.77 32.00 -38.62
CA THR A 3 4.51 32.59 -37.30
C THR A 3 5.50 32.05 -36.27
N PHE A 4 6.24 32.97 -35.65
CA PHE A 4 7.12 32.72 -34.51
C PHE A 4 6.31 32.32 -33.26
N ARG A 5 6.76 31.30 -32.53
CA ARG A 5 6.38 31.10 -31.12
C ARG A 5 7.64 31.15 -30.25
N ARG A 6 7.63 32.15 -29.38
CA ARG A 6 8.65 32.54 -28.41
C ARG A 6 8.65 31.55 -27.23
N SER A 7 9.77 30.87 -26.99
CA SER A 7 9.98 30.09 -25.77
C SER A 7 10.56 31.00 -24.67
N VAL A 8 9.96 30.97 -23.48
CA VAL A 8 10.50 31.62 -22.27
C VAL A 8 11.03 30.50 -21.39
N LEU A 9 12.35 30.42 -21.27
CA LEU A 9 13.05 29.55 -20.33
C LEU A 9 13.07 30.26 -18.96
N SER A 10 12.30 29.76 -17.99
CA SER A 10 12.43 30.17 -16.60
C SER A 10 13.53 29.35 -15.92
N ASN A 11 14.68 29.98 -15.71
CA ASN A 11 15.76 29.46 -14.88
C ASN A 11 15.33 29.48 -13.41
N ILE A 12 15.08 28.31 -12.82
CA ILE A 12 14.94 28.16 -11.37
C ILE A 12 16.33 27.83 -10.81
N SER A 13 16.98 28.84 -10.22
CA SER A 13 18.20 28.66 -9.45
C SER A 13 17.87 27.90 -8.16
N ARG A 14 18.43 26.68 -8.04
CA ARG A 14 18.31 25.83 -6.85
C ARG A 14 19.34 26.30 -5.82
N LEU A 15 18.91 27.05 -4.81
CA LEU A 15 19.73 27.40 -3.64
C LEU A 15 19.93 26.15 -2.77
N ILE A 16 21.15 25.63 -2.75
CA ILE A 16 21.58 24.56 -1.85
C ILE A 16 22.05 25.23 -0.56
N ASN A 17 21.28 25.09 0.52
CA ASN A 17 21.75 25.41 1.86
C ASN A 17 22.67 24.26 2.32
N SER A 18 23.97 24.52 2.40
CA SER A 18 24.96 23.63 3.01
C SER A 18 24.83 23.70 4.54
N ALA A 19 24.26 22.65 5.15
CA ALA A 19 24.29 22.48 6.60
C ALA A 19 25.69 22.01 7.02
N THR A 20 26.35 22.82 7.84
CA THR A 20 27.67 22.62 8.43
C THR A 20 27.66 21.41 9.37
N ALA A 21 28.49 20.40 9.11
CA ALA A 21 28.70 19.27 10.01
C ALA A 21 29.53 19.70 11.24
N PRO A 22 29.14 19.35 12.48
CA PRO A 22 29.98 19.60 13.65
C PRO A 22 31.12 18.57 13.74
N GLN A 23 32.26 19.09 14.19
CA GLN A 23 33.55 18.41 14.35
C GLN A 23 33.49 17.25 15.36
N ARG A 24 34.22 16.17 15.04
CA ARG A 24 34.46 15.03 15.92
C ARG A 24 35.36 15.43 17.10
N LEU A 25 34.94 15.09 18.32
CA LEU A 25 35.85 14.97 19.47
C LEU A 25 35.79 13.52 19.99
N ASN A 26 36.98 12.94 20.13
CA ASN A 26 37.19 11.61 20.68
C ASN A 26 36.94 11.62 22.20
N GLY A 27 36.06 10.75 22.67
CA GLY A 27 35.82 10.53 24.10
C GLY A 27 35.30 9.11 24.35
N VAL A 28 36.12 8.29 25.00
CA VAL A 28 35.78 6.97 25.52
C VAL A 28 34.79 7.14 26.67
N VAL A 29 33.57 6.58 26.57
CA VAL A 29 32.71 6.27 27.72
C VAL A 29 31.93 4.98 27.46
N SER A 30 31.93 4.16 28.51
CA SER A 30 31.39 2.82 28.64
C SER A 30 29.86 2.77 28.85
N SER A 31 29.33 1.58 28.61
CA SER A 31 28.15 0.94 29.22
C SER A 31 26.72 1.39 28.86
N ASN A 32 26.01 0.41 28.25
CA ASN A 32 24.62 0.01 28.47
C ASN A 32 23.51 1.04 28.26
N GLN A 33 22.95 1.11 27.05
CA GLN A 33 21.54 1.49 26.88
C GLN A 33 20.85 0.60 25.85
N LEU A 34 19.77 -0.03 26.30
CA LEU A 34 18.81 -0.79 25.50
C LEU A 34 18.25 0.11 24.42
N VAL A 35 18.47 -0.26 23.15
CA VAL A 35 17.80 0.38 22.02
C VAL A 35 16.35 -0.07 22.04
N GLN A 36 15.53 0.73 22.69
CA GLN A 36 14.09 0.60 22.72
C GLN A 36 13.58 1.03 21.34
N TYR A 37 13.25 0.06 20.48
CA TYR A 37 12.55 0.32 19.23
C TYR A 37 11.17 0.89 19.59
N GLN A 38 11.04 2.21 19.62
CA GLN A 38 9.73 2.84 19.64
C GLN A 38 9.11 2.59 18.26
N SER A 39 8.17 1.66 18.19
CA SER A 39 7.28 1.54 17.05
C SER A 39 6.52 2.86 16.93
N VAL A 40 6.90 3.65 15.93
CA VAL A 40 6.10 4.80 15.54
C VAL A 40 4.85 4.22 14.88
N HIS A 41 3.83 3.93 15.70
CA HIS A 41 2.46 3.83 15.22
C HIS A 41 2.13 5.17 14.58
N ARG A 42 2.28 5.25 13.25
CA ARG A 42 1.74 6.37 12.49
C ARG A 42 0.23 6.37 12.73
N PRO A 43 -0.35 7.47 13.20
CA PRO A 43 -1.80 7.56 13.28
C PRO A 43 -2.37 7.40 11.86
N PHE A 44 -3.32 6.47 11.77
CA PHE A 44 -4.16 6.16 10.63
C PHE A 44 -4.98 7.39 10.26
N VAL A 45 -4.42 8.28 9.45
CA VAL A 45 -5.17 9.36 8.80
C VAL A 45 -4.52 9.61 7.45
N ASN A 46 -4.81 8.70 6.53
CA ASN A 46 -4.63 8.96 5.11
C ASN A 46 -5.56 10.13 4.73
N SER A 47 -4.95 11.25 4.35
CA SER A 47 -5.58 12.52 4.00
C SER A 47 -6.45 12.40 2.74
N PHE A 48 -7.66 11.86 2.87
CA PHE A 48 -8.64 11.80 1.76
C PHE A 48 -9.94 12.57 2.00
N TYR A 49 -10.07 13.30 3.11
CA TYR A 49 -11.29 14.06 3.41
C TYR A 49 -10.99 15.56 3.49
N ARG A 50 -11.10 16.24 2.35
CA ARG A 50 -11.35 17.69 2.33
C ARG A 50 -12.66 17.96 1.63
N PHE A 51 -13.74 17.67 2.35
CA PHE A 51 -14.95 18.47 2.27
C PHE A 51 -15.29 18.83 3.72
N CYS A 52 -14.91 20.02 4.17
CA CYS A 52 -15.33 20.49 5.48
C CYS A 52 -16.82 20.82 5.39
N SER A 53 -17.66 20.02 6.05
CA SER A 53 -18.89 20.52 6.65
C SER A 53 -18.91 20.06 8.09
N SER A 54 -19.13 20.99 8.99
CA SER A 54 -18.92 20.88 10.43
C SER A 54 -19.91 19.95 11.13
N ASN A 55 -19.35 19.28 12.14
CA ASN A 55 -19.95 18.76 13.38
C ASN A 55 -20.40 17.29 13.47
N THR A 56 -19.88 16.66 14.54
CA THR A 56 -20.28 15.44 15.24
C THR A 56 -20.03 14.09 14.57
N GLY A 57 -18.80 13.58 14.75
CA GLY A 57 -18.56 12.31 15.46
C GLY A 57 -19.31 11.05 15.04
N VAL A 58 -19.50 10.80 13.75
CA VAL A 58 -19.37 9.49 13.06
C VAL A 58 -19.10 9.88 11.61
N GLU A 59 -17.91 9.61 11.09
CA GLU A 59 -17.52 9.99 9.73
C GLU A 59 -18.22 9.02 8.74
N SER A 60 -19.52 9.24 8.50
CA SER A 60 -20.28 8.46 7.52
C SER A 60 -19.85 8.91 6.14
N LEU A 61 -19.25 7.98 5.41
CA LEU A 61 -18.86 8.21 4.03
C LEU A 61 -20.13 8.10 3.16
N ASP A 62 -20.87 9.19 3.10
CA ASP A 62 -22.11 9.27 2.35
C ASP A 62 -21.77 9.32 0.85
N PHE A 63 -21.83 8.16 0.20
CA PHE A 63 -21.74 8.06 -1.25
C PHE A 63 -23.05 8.58 -1.85
N ASP A 64 -23.02 9.76 -2.47
CA ASP A 64 -24.15 10.24 -3.27
C ASP A 64 -24.31 9.38 -4.54
N LEU A 65 -25.15 8.35 -4.44
CA LEU A 65 -25.57 7.49 -5.55
C LEU A 65 -26.86 7.98 -6.23
N SER A 66 -27.44 9.10 -5.79
CA SER A 66 -28.71 9.61 -6.32
C SER A 66 -28.59 10.14 -7.75
N ASN A 67 -27.38 10.58 -8.12
CA ASN A 67 -27.08 11.17 -9.41
C ASN A 67 -26.09 10.29 -10.21
N GLU A 68 -26.45 10.00 -11.47
CA GLU A 68 -25.64 9.15 -12.36
C GLU A 68 -24.23 9.70 -12.59
N GLU A 69 -24.07 11.03 -12.70
CA GLU A 69 -22.75 11.65 -12.86
C GLU A 69 -21.93 11.56 -11.56
N SER A 70 -22.56 11.64 -10.38
CA SER A 70 -21.91 11.42 -9.08
C SER A 70 -21.40 9.97 -8.99
N LYS A 71 -22.25 9.00 -9.34
CA LYS A 71 -21.91 7.57 -9.39
C LYS A 71 -20.74 7.30 -10.34
N ARG A 72 -20.77 7.85 -11.55
CA ARG A 72 -19.68 7.71 -12.54
C ARG A 72 -18.34 8.23 -12.03
N ARG A 73 -18.35 9.39 -11.36
CA ARG A 73 -17.14 9.99 -10.76
C ARG A 73 -16.58 9.13 -9.63
N LEU A 74 -17.45 8.58 -8.80
CA LEU A 74 -17.09 7.67 -7.73
C LEU A 74 -16.44 6.40 -8.29
N VAL A 75 -17.09 5.74 -9.25
CA VAL A 75 -16.56 4.53 -9.91
C VAL A 75 -15.18 4.77 -10.51
N ASN A 76 -15.03 5.85 -11.28
CA ASN A 76 -13.75 6.22 -11.89
C ASN A 76 -12.66 6.44 -10.83
N ARG A 77 -13.00 7.06 -9.70
CA ARG A 77 -12.07 7.29 -8.59
C ARG A 77 -11.63 5.97 -7.95
N LEU A 78 -12.55 5.04 -7.71
CA LEU A 78 -12.25 3.75 -7.10
C LEU A 78 -11.37 2.88 -8.02
N VAL A 79 -11.70 2.82 -9.31
CA VAL A 79 -10.88 2.12 -10.32
C VAL A 79 -9.49 2.74 -10.43
N TYR A 80 -9.39 4.07 -10.41
CA TYR A 80 -8.09 4.73 -10.43
C TYR A 80 -7.27 4.40 -9.18
N ARG A 81 -7.89 4.49 -8.00
CA ARG A 81 -7.22 4.23 -6.71
C ARG A 81 -6.77 2.78 -6.57
N SER A 82 -7.51 1.82 -7.12
CA SER A 82 -7.13 0.41 -7.08
C SER A 82 -5.91 0.10 -7.96
N LYS A 83 -5.60 0.94 -8.95
CA LYS A 83 -4.50 0.77 -9.91
C LYS A 83 -3.26 1.63 -9.65
N GLN A 84 -3.33 2.56 -8.70
CA GLN A 84 -2.31 3.61 -8.52
C GLN A 84 -1.75 3.58 -7.11
N ARG A 85 -1.39 2.39 -6.63
CA ARG A 85 -0.88 2.18 -5.27
C ARG A 85 0.64 2.13 -5.25
N GLY A 86 1.29 1.95 -6.41
CA GLY A 86 2.75 1.88 -6.53
C GLY A 86 3.30 0.47 -6.27
N PHE A 87 2.43 -0.54 -6.27
CA PHE A 87 2.80 -1.94 -6.10
C PHE A 87 2.10 -2.74 -7.19
N LEU A 88 2.84 -3.04 -8.27
CA LEU A 88 2.27 -3.51 -9.54
C LEU A 88 1.43 -4.79 -9.37
N GLU A 89 1.87 -5.70 -8.53
CA GLU A 89 1.19 -6.95 -8.21
C GLU A 89 -0.19 -6.69 -7.61
N LEU A 90 -0.25 -5.75 -6.66
CA LEU A 90 -1.48 -5.33 -6.00
C LEU A 90 -2.40 -4.58 -6.96
N ASP A 91 -1.81 -3.70 -7.79
CA ASP A 91 -2.53 -2.92 -8.79
C ASP A 91 -3.18 -3.83 -9.86
N LEU A 92 -2.52 -4.92 -10.25
CA LEU A 92 -3.08 -5.91 -11.18
C LEU A 92 -4.21 -6.71 -10.55
N VAL A 93 -4.00 -7.23 -9.34
CA VAL A 93 -4.97 -8.08 -8.64
C VAL A 93 -6.23 -7.28 -8.27
N LEU A 94 -6.08 -6.14 -7.59
CA LEU A 94 -7.21 -5.30 -7.20
C LEU A 94 -7.81 -4.57 -8.39
N GLY A 95 -6.98 -4.04 -9.29
CA GLY A 95 -7.45 -3.34 -10.48
C GLY A 95 -8.36 -4.21 -11.32
N SER A 96 -7.93 -5.44 -11.63
CA SER A 96 -8.75 -6.38 -12.40
C SER A 96 -10.03 -6.78 -11.66
N TRP A 97 -9.95 -7.04 -10.35
CA TRP A 97 -11.15 -7.39 -9.58
C TRP A 97 -12.16 -6.24 -9.56
N VAL A 98 -11.72 -5.01 -9.29
CA VAL A 98 -12.60 -3.83 -9.23
C VAL A 98 -13.26 -3.57 -10.58
N GLU A 99 -12.52 -3.61 -11.69
CA GLU A 99 -13.11 -3.38 -13.02
C GLU A 99 -14.23 -4.36 -13.36
N ASN A 100 -14.10 -5.62 -12.94
CA ASN A 100 -15.09 -6.65 -13.22
C ASN A 100 -16.33 -6.58 -12.31
N HIS A 101 -16.18 -6.09 -11.07
CA HIS A 101 -17.26 -6.14 -10.07
C HIS A 101 -17.93 -4.79 -9.80
N ILE A 102 -17.26 -3.66 -10.07
CA ILE A 102 -17.74 -2.33 -9.67
C ILE A 102 -19.10 -1.95 -10.25
N GLY A 103 -19.46 -2.48 -11.42
CA GLY A 103 -20.77 -2.24 -12.05
C GLY A 103 -21.94 -2.90 -11.31
N SER A 104 -21.66 -3.96 -10.54
CA SER A 104 -22.66 -4.80 -9.87
C SER A 104 -22.61 -4.67 -8.34
N LEU A 105 -21.74 -3.83 -7.79
CA LEU A 105 -21.63 -3.66 -6.34
C LEU A 105 -22.75 -2.78 -5.76
N ASP A 106 -23.37 -3.27 -4.71
CA ASP A 106 -24.30 -2.53 -3.85
C ASP A 106 -23.54 -1.49 -3.00
N GLU A 107 -24.27 -0.57 -2.37
CA GLU A 107 -23.69 0.43 -1.45
C GLU A 107 -22.81 -0.19 -0.36
N ASN A 108 -23.23 -1.32 0.22
CA ASN A 108 -22.45 -2.05 1.22
C ASN A 108 -21.16 -2.61 0.63
N GLY A 109 -21.20 -3.08 -0.62
CA GLY A 109 -20.04 -3.56 -1.36
C GLY A 109 -19.06 -2.44 -1.70
N ILE A 110 -19.58 -1.25 -2.04
CA ILE A 110 -18.77 -0.05 -2.26
C ILE A 110 -18.09 0.40 -0.97
N ARG A 111 -18.80 0.41 0.17
CA ARG A 111 -18.22 0.66 1.51
C ARG A 111 -17.09 -0.33 1.81
N ALA A 112 -17.37 -1.62 1.67
CA ALA A 112 -16.40 -2.68 1.88
C ALA A 112 -15.15 -2.54 0.98
N LEU A 113 -15.33 -2.16 -0.29
CA LEU A 113 -14.22 -1.89 -1.20
C LEU A 113 -13.38 -0.70 -0.75
N VAL A 114 -14.01 0.39 -0.32
CA VAL A 114 -13.29 1.57 0.19
C VAL A 114 -12.48 1.23 1.43
N ASP A 115 -13.03 0.43 2.34
CA ASP A 115 -12.31 -0.04 3.52
C ASP A 115 -11.04 -0.80 3.14
N VAL A 116 -11.13 -1.72 2.15
CA VAL A 116 -9.97 -2.46 1.64
C VAL A 116 -8.95 -1.53 0.98
N LEU A 117 -9.40 -0.57 0.17
CA LEU A 117 -8.51 0.38 -0.52
C LEU A 117 -7.80 1.35 0.42
N ASN A 118 -8.31 1.54 1.64
CA ASN A 118 -7.71 2.38 2.67
C ASN A 118 -6.61 1.68 3.49
N LEU A 119 -6.46 0.37 3.36
CA LEU A 119 -5.41 -0.40 4.03
C LEU A 119 -4.02 -0.11 3.44
N GLU A 120 -2.99 -0.22 4.28
CA GLU A 120 -1.60 -0.08 3.85
C GLU A 120 -1.20 -1.20 2.88
N ASN A 121 -0.44 -0.85 1.84
CA ASN A 121 -0.07 -1.79 0.77
C ASN A 121 0.72 -3.01 1.27
N PRO A 122 1.76 -2.86 2.12
CA PRO A 122 2.57 -4.00 2.55
C PRO A 122 1.76 -5.02 3.34
N ASP A 123 0.92 -4.54 4.25
CA ASP A 123 0.10 -5.38 5.12
C ASP A 123 -1.00 -6.07 4.32
N LEU A 124 -1.68 -5.33 3.44
CA LEU A 124 -2.69 -5.91 2.56
C LEU A 124 -2.11 -7.05 1.72
N TRP A 125 -0.92 -6.85 1.16
CA TRP A 125 -0.29 -7.87 0.33
C TRP A 125 0.11 -9.12 1.10
N LYS A 126 0.63 -8.96 2.34
CA LYS A 126 0.94 -10.10 3.22
C LYS A 126 -0.29 -10.93 3.53
N TRP A 127 -1.43 -10.29 3.80
CA TRP A 127 -2.68 -10.99 4.09
C TRP A 127 -3.26 -11.67 2.86
N LEU A 128 -3.20 -11.00 1.70
CA LEU A 128 -3.68 -11.57 0.42
C LEU A 128 -2.85 -12.78 -0.03
N THR A 129 -1.56 -12.82 0.28
CA THR A 129 -0.66 -13.93 -0.07
C THR A 129 -0.58 -15.02 1.01
N GLY A 130 -1.30 -14.85 2.14
CA GLY A 130 -1.35 -15.83 3.22
C GLY A 130 -0.09 -15.90 4.09
N GLN A 131 0.76 -14.87 4.04
CA GLN A 131 1.99 -14.80 4.83
C GLN A 131 1.70 -14.46 6.30
N GLU A 132 0.77 -13.55 6.51
CA GLU A 132 0.28 -13.17 7.84
C GLU A 132 -1.23 -13.35 7.89
N GLN A 133 -1.77 -13.60 9.08
CA GLN A 133 -3.22 -13.65 9.27
C GLN A 133 -3.78 -12.23 9.27
N PRO A 134 -4.82 -11.94 8.47
CA PRO A 134 -5.50 -10.67 8.55
C PRO A 134 -6.20 -10.51 9.90
N PRO A 135 -6.32 -9.28 10.43
CA PRO A 135 -7.15 -9.03 11.60
C PRO A 135 -8.63 -9.32 11.27
N GLU A 136 -9.39 -9.78 12.27
CA GLU A 136 -10.82 -10.13 12.18
C GLU A 136 -11.71 -9.14 11.39
N PRO A 137 -11.63 -7.80 11.59
CA PRO A 137 -12.46 -6.86 10.84
C PRO A 137 -12.22 -6.91 9.32
N ILE A 138 -10.99 -7.20 8.89
CA ILE A 138 -10.63 -7.29 7.47
C ILE A 138 -11.02 -8.65 6.92
N ASN A 139 -10.87 -9.71 7.71
CA ASN A 139 -11.24 -11.06 7.29
C ASN A 139 -12.76 -11.22 7.06
N THR A 140 -13.57 -10.43 7.77
CA THR A 140 -15.04 -10.39 7.62
C THR A 140 -15.49 -9.61 6.38
N ASN A 141 -14.62 -8.80 5.78
CA ASN A 141 -14.97 -7.97 4.63
C ASN A 141 -15.15 -8.81 3.35
N PRO A 142 -16.31 -8.76 2.69
CA PRO A 142 -16.61 -9.63 1.54
C PRO A 142 -15.66 -9.41 0.36
N VAL A 143 -15.30 -8.15 0.08
CA VAL A 143 -14.39 -7.79 -1.02
C VAL A 143 -13.01 -8.39 -0.77
N PHE A 144 -12.53 -8.30 0.47
CA PHE A 144 -11.24 -8.88 0.83
C PHE A 144 -11.24 -10.41 0.70
N THR A 145 -12.29 -11.08 1.19
CA THR A 145 -12.41 -12.55 1.10
C THR A 145 -12.40 -13.02 -0.36
N GLU A 146 -13.14 -12.35 -1.24
CA GLU A 146 -13.17 -12.69 -2.66
C GLU A 146 -11.82 -12.49 -3.33
N VAL A 147 -11.18 -11.33 -3.17
CA VAL A 147 -9.85 -11.07 -3.73
C VAL A 147 -8.83 -12.09 -3.21
N ARG A 148 -8.84 -12.37 -1.90
CA ARG A 148 -7.96 -13.36 -1.28
C ARG A 148 -8.17 -14.74 -1.87
N SER A 149 -9.42 -15.17 -2.04
CA SER A 149 -9.73 -16.48 -2.64
C SER A 149 -9.17 -16.61 -4.06
N LYS A 150 -9.24 -15.54 -4.86
CA LYS A 150 -8.68 -15.51 -6.21
C LYS A 150 -7.15 -15.61 -6.20
N VAL A 151 -6.49 -14.91 -5.29
CA VAL A 151 -5.04 -14.98 -5.12
C VAL A 151 -4.62 -16.38 -4.68
N MET A 152 -5.29 -16.97 -3.69
CA MET A 152 -5.00 -18.33 -3.22
C MET A 152 -5.16 -19.36 -4.35
N TYR A 153 -6.25 -19.27 -5.11
CA TYR A 153 -6.45 -20.11 -6.29
C TYR A 153 -5.28 -19.99 -7.27
N ASN A 154 -4.81 -18.77 -7.56
CA ASN A 154 -3.69 -18.58 -8.47
C ASN A 154 -2.38 -19.19 -7.91
N LEU A 155 -2.14 -19.06 -6.60
CA LEU A 155 -0.96 -19.67 -5.96
C LEU A 155 -1.01 -21.20 -6.04
N ASP A 156 -2.19 -21.80 -5.88
CA ASP A 156 -2.37 -23.25 -5.94
C ASP A 156 -2.21 -23.84 -7.34
N ASN A 157 -2.59 -23.10 -8.38
CA ASN A 157 -2.48 -23.57 -9.75
C ASN A 157 -1.15 -23.25 -10.43
N TYR A 158 -0.53 -22.12 -10.09
CA TYR A 158 0.61 -21.59 -10.85
C TYR A 158 1.90 -21.44 -10.05
N ALA A 159 1.89 -21.61 -8.72
CA ALA A 159 3.09 -21.49 -7.88
C ALA A 159 3.46 -22.82 -7.20
N SER A 160 4.74 -23.20 -7.31
CA SER A 160 5.28 -24.34 -6.57
C SER A 160 5.32 -24.04 -5.07
N GLN A 161 5.07 -25.04 -4.22
CA GLN A 161 5.06 -24.87 -2.76
C GLN A 161 6.42 -24.40 -2.22
N GLN A 162 7.52 -24.80 -2.85
CA GLN A 162 8.89 -24.47 -2.44
C GLN A 162 9.24 -22.98 -2.59
N THR A 163 8.60 -22.30 -3.55
CA THR A 163 8.84 -20.87 -3.83
C THR A 163 7.89 -19.97 -3.03
N ARG A 164 6.90 -20.54 -2.33
CA ARG A 164 5.98 -19.76 -1.50
C ARG A 164 6.70 -19.19 -0.28
N ALA A 165 6.32 -17.97 0.09
CA ALA A 165 6.74 -17.38 1.35
C ALA A 165 6.22 -18.23 2.52
N THR A 166 7.10 -18.56 3.46
CA THR A 166 6.70 -19.29 4.67
C THR A 166 5.85 -18.37 5.53
N PRO A 167 4.69 -18.83 6.04
CA PRO A 167 3.87 -18.02 6.94
C PRO A 167 4.69 -17.48 8.12
N GLY A 168 4.57 -16.18 8.39
CA GLY A 168 5.26 -15.47 9.47
C GLY A 168 6.72 -15.09 9.19
N GLN A 169 7.27 -15.33 7.99
CA GLN A 169 8.61 -14.90 7.60
C GLN A 169 8.58 -13.61 6.75
N PRO A 170 9.62 -12.75 6.84
CA PRO A 170 9.68 -11.50 6.08
C PRO A 170 9.84 -11.73 4.57
N TRP A 171 9.41 -10.74 3.78
CA TRP A 171 9.35 -10.77 2.31
C TRP A 171 10.71 -10.99 1.64
N VAL A 172 11.79 -10.51 2.26
CA VAL A 172 13.10 -10.52 1.63
C VAL A 172 13.91 -11.70 2.14
N ARG A 173 13.75 -12.84 1.46
CA ARG A 173 14.73 -13.94 1.53
C ARG A 173 16.10 -13.37 1.13
N GLY A 174 17.10 -13.45 2.00
CA GLY A 174 18.45 -12.97 1.70
C GLY A 174 18.85 -11.65 2.37
N TRP A 175 17.90 -10.73 2.61
CA TRP A 175 18.26 -9.39 3.12
C TRP A 175 18.60 -9.38 4.60
N ASP A 176 18.06 -10.31 5.40
CA ASP A 176 18.50 -10.56 6.78
C ASP A 176 19.43 -11.78 6.89
N ASP A 177 19.65 -12.49 5.78
CA ASP A 177 20.50 -13.70 5.72
C ASP A 177 22.00 -13.39 5.63
N PHE A 178 22.41 -12.12 5.61
CA PHE A 178 23.84 -11.74 5.70
C PHE A 178 24.50 -12.22 7.01
N LYS A 179 23.72 -12.72 7.97
CA LYS A 179 24.20 -13.34 9.22
C LYS A 179 24.20 -14.87 9.21
N LYS A 180 23.74 -15.55 8.15
CA LYS A 180 23.75 -17.02 8.08
C LYS A 180 25.05 -17.53 7.47
N GLY A 181 25.94 -18.02 8.34
CA GLY A 181 27.16 -18.75 7.95
C GLY A 181 26.85 -20.18 7.49
N ARG A 182 27.71 -20.71 6.60
CA ARG A 182 27.90 -22.09 6.08
C ARG A 182 26.70 -22.95 5.63
N ASP A 183 25.47 -22.67 6.06
CA ASP A 183 24.28 -23.52 5.83
C ASP A 183 23.19 -22.84 4.97
N SER A 184 23.56 -21.88 4.13
CA SER A 184 22.61 -21.21 3.23
C SER A 184 22.08 -22.17 2.14
N PRO A 185 20.78 -22.12 1.78
CA PRO A 185 20.22 -22.96 0.72
C PRO A 185 20.91 -22.71 -0.63
N ILE A 186 21.22 -23.79 -1.36
CA ILE A 186 22.00 -23.77 -2.62
C ILE A 186 21.24 -23.08 -3.78
N VAL A 187 19.92 -23.04 -3.73
CA VAL A 187 19.09 -22.55 -4.84
C VAL A 187 18.55 -21.17 -4.49
N GLY A 188 19.23 -20.13 -4.97
CA GLY A 188 18.63 -18.81 -5.13
C GLY A 188 17.67 -18.82 -6.31
N ASN A 189 16.60 -18.03 -6.23
CA ASN A 189 15.74 -17.74 -7.38
C ASN A 189 16.56 -16.93 -8.38
N GLN A 190 17.17 -17.61 -9.35
CA GLN A 190 17.66 -17.03 -10.60
C GLN A 190 16.66 -17.33 -11.71
#